data_AF-A0A2D6LKW6-F1
#
_entry.id   AF-A0A2D6LKW6-F1
#
_cell.length_a   1.000
_cell.length_b   1.000
_cell.length_c   1.000
_cell.angle_alpha   90.00
_cell.angle_beta   90.00
_cell.angle_gamma   90.00
#
_symmetry.space_group_name_H-M   'P 1'
#
loop_
_entity.id
_entity.type
_entity.pdbx_description
1 polymer ?
#
loop_
_entity_poly.entity_id
_entity_poly.type
_entity_poly.pdbx_seq_one_letter_code
_entity_poly.pdbx_strand_id
1 'polypeptide(L)'
;MGIYKSGQGYWTRMLTGIGTMTLVVSGAFWLWNELSVIQNEAYGIYIQAGTALAVIVGFGALVWYLVNKPKFADFMIATEGEMKKVNWPTRKEITGSTWIVILGTLIMAVLLFLADFGFQFLFREAGVLIR
;
A
#
# COMPACT_ATOMS: atom_id res chain seq x y z
N MET A 1 -30.55 16.96 8.57
CA MET A 1 -29.26 17.09 7.85
C MET A 1 -28.58 18.34 8.34
N GLY A 2 -27.55 18.19 9.18
CA GLY A 2 -26.78 19.34 9.67
C GLY A 2 -25.94 19.94 8.55
N ILE A 3 -25.88 21.26 8.48
CA ILE A 3 -25.06 21.98 7.50
C ILE A 3 -23.59 21.73 7.84
N TYR A 4 -22.85 21.10 6.93
CA TYR A 4 -21.40 20.90 7.08
C TYR A 4 -20.67 22.24 7.06
N LYS A 5 -19.70 22.42 7.96
CA LYS A 5 -18.82 23.59 7.93
C LYS A 5 -17.87 23.46 6.74
N SER A 6 -17.63 24.56 6.01
CA SER A 6 -16.70 24.57 4.88
C SER A 6 -15.33 24.03 5.32
N GLY A 7 -14.84 23.01 4.62
CA GLY A 7 -13.55 22.37 4.85
C GLY A 7 -13.53 21.11 5.72
N GLN A 8 -14.65 20.66 6.30
CA GLN A 8 -14.68 19.44 7.11
C GLN A 8 -14.41 18.17 6.27
N GLY A 9 -13.47 17.33 6.71
CA GLY A 9 -13.12 16.08 6.02
C GLY A 9 -12.35 16.28 4.72
N TYR A 10 -11.91 17.50 4.39
CA TYR A 10 -11.27 17.80 3.10
C TYR A 10 -10.02 16.92 2.87
N TRP A 11 -9.09 16.92 3.84
CA TRP A 11 -7.84 16.17 3.72
C TRP A 11 -8.06 14.67 3.70
N THR A 12 -8.93 14.15 4.58
CA THR A 12 -9.24 12.71 4.61
C THR A 12 -9.83 12.25 3.29
N ARG A 13 -10.77 13.03 2.72
CA ARG A 13 -11.43 12.71 1.44
C ARG A 13 -10.47 12.78 0.26
N MET A 14 -9.61 13.79 0.23
CA MET A 14 -8.60 13.94 -0.81
C MET A 14 -7.56 12.81 -0.74
N LEU A 15 -7.05 12.48 0.45
CA LEU A 15 -6.05 11.42 0.62
C LEU A 15 -6.61 10.03 0.28
N THR A 16 -7.85 9.71 0.67
CA THR A 16 -8.51 8.46 0.25
C THR A 16 -8.74 8.44 -1.25
N GLY A 17 -9.16 9.56 -1.85
CA GLY A 17 -9.31 9.69 -3.30
C GLY A 17 -7.98 9.43 -4.03
N ILE A 18 -6.90 10.10 -3.62
CA ILE A 18 -5.56 9.91 -4.21
C ILE A 18 -5.10 8.46 -4.04
N GLY A 19 -5.19 7.89 -2.83
CA GLY A 19 -4.73 6.53 -2.57
C GLY A 19 -5.46 5.48 -3.41
N THR A 20 -6.79 5.59 -3.50
CA THR A 20 -7.60 4.70 -4.35
C THR A 20 -7.30 4.90 -5.84
N MET A 21 -7.11 6.14 -6.30
CA MET A 21 -6.73 6.43 -7.69
C MET A 21 -5.35 5.87 -8.06
N THR A 22 -4.37 5.92 -7.15
CA THR A 22 -3.06 5.30 -7.38
C THR A 22 -3.17 3.79 -7.59
N LEU A 23 -4.05 3.11 -6.85
CA LEU A 23 -4.32 1.67 -7.05
C LEU A 23 -5.03 1.41 -8.38
N VAL A 24 -6.00 2.24 -8.76
CA VAL A 24 -6.71 2.13 -10.06
C VAL A 24 -5.74 2.32 -11.22
N VAL A 25 -4.87 3.32 -11.16
CA VAL A 25 -3.84 3.56 -12.20
C VAL A 25 -2.85 2.41 -12.27
N SER A 26 -2.41 1.87 -11.12
CA SER A 26 -1.53 0.70 -11.09
C SER A 26 -2.19 -0.53 -11.70
N GLY A 27 -3.48 -0.75 -11.41
CA GLY A 27 -4.27 -1.82 -12.01
C GLY A 27 -4.49 -1.63 -13.52
N ALA A 28 -4.72 -0.40 -13.97
CA ALA A 28 -4.84 -0.09 -15.39
C ALA A 28 -3.51 -0.31 -16.14
N PHE A 29 -2.38 0.02 -15.52
CA PHE A 29 -1.05 -0.26 -16.07
C PHE A 29 -0.79 -1.77 -16.18
N TRP A 30 -1.18 -2.54 -15.16
CA TRP A 30 -1.09 -4.00 -15.22
C TRP A 30 -1.97 -4.59 -16.33
N LEU A 31 -3.23 -4.13 -16.44
CA LEU A 31 -4.15 -4.55 -17.51
C LEU A 31 -3.61 -4.22 -18.90
N TRP A 32 -3.01 -3.04 -19.09
CA TRP A 32 -2.38 -2.66 -20.36
C TRP A 32 -1.33 -3.68 -20.81
N ASN A 33 -0.49 -4.15 -19.88
CA ASN A 33 0.56 -5.14 -20.18
C ASN A 33 -0.02 -6.53 -20.48
N GLU A 34 -1.15 -6.91 -19.88
CA GLU A 34 -1.78 -8.21 -20.16
C GLU A 34 -2.50 -8.21 -21.53
N LEU A 35 -3.15 -7.09 -21.89
CA LEU A 35 -3.82 -6.94 -23.18
C LEU A 35 -2.84 -6.78 -24.37
N SER A 36 -1.53 -6.65 -24.12
CA SER A 36 -0.51 -6.66 -25.18
C SER A 36 -0.34 -8.01 -25.87
N VAL A 37 -0.91 -9.08 -25.31
CA VAL A 37 -0.94 -10.43 -25.91
C VAL A 37 -1.82 -10.49 -27.17
N ILE A 38 -2.74 -9.53 -27.36
CA ILE A 38 -3.62 -9.47 -28.54
C ILE A 38 -2.83 -8.93 -29.76
N GLN A 39 -2.29 -9.83 -30.58
CA GLN A 39 -1.47 -9.56 -31.76
C GLN A 39 -2.28 -9.11 -33.00
N ASN A 40 -3.15 -8.10 -32.86
CA ASN A 40 -3.85 -7.51 -34.01
C ASN A 40 -3.23 -6.14 -34.35
N GLU A 41 -2.49 -6.06 -35.45
CA GLU A 41 -1.72 -4.84 -35.81
C GLU A 41 -2.58 -3.59 -36.07
N ALA A 42 -3.82 -3.76 -36.52
CA ALA A 42 -4.72 -2.63 -36.79
C ALA A 42 -5.52 -2.15 -35.56
N TYR A 43 -5.81 -3.04 -34.61
CA TYR A 43 -6.78 -2.76 -33.52
C TYR A 43 -6.23 -2.94 -32.10
N GLY A 44 -5.07 -3.60 -31.93
CA GLY A 44 -4.53 -3.94 -30.62
C GLY A 44 -4.32 -2.73 -29.72
N ILE A 45 -3.73 -1.66 -30.26
CA ILE A 45 -3.46 -0.43 -29.49
C ILE A 45 -4.75 0.31 -29.09
N TYR A 46 -5.77 0.29 -29.94
CA TYR A 46 -7.06 0.94 -29.66
C TYR A 46 -7.85 0.19 -28.58
N ILE A 47 -7.78 -1.14 -28.57
CA ILE A 47 -8.44 -1.98 -27.55
C ILE A 47 -7.71 -1.84 -26.20
N GLN A 48 -6.38 -1.84 -26.20
CA GLN A 48 -5.57 -1.62 -24.99
C GLN A 48 -5.82 -0.23 -24.38
N ALA A 49 -5.77 0.82 -25.19
CA ALA A 49 -6.05 2.18 -24.72
C ALA A 49 -7.50 2.39 -24.29
N GLY A 50 -8.45 1.85 -25.05
CA GLY A 50 -9.87 1.92 -24.73
C GLY A 50 -10.19 1.26 -23.39
N THR A 51 -9.66 0.06 -23.14
CA THR A 51 -9.89 -0.69 -21.89
C THR A 51 -9.23 -0.01 -20.69
N ALA A 52 -7.96 0.41 -20.80
CA ALA A 52 -7.27 1.11 -19.72
C ALA A 52 -7.95 2.43 -19.34
N LEU A 53 -8.36 3.23 -20.33
CA LEU A 53 -9.10 4.48 -20.10
C LEU A 53 -10.48 4.23 -19.48
N ALA A 54 -11.22 3.23 -19.97
CA ALA A 54 -12.53 2.88 -19.42
C ALA A 54 -12.43 2.48 -17.95
N VAL A 55 -11.39 1.73 -17.57
CA VAL A 55 -11.12 1.36 -16.18
C VAL A 55 -10.84 2.59 -15.33
N ILE A 56 -9.93 3.48 -15.76
CA ILE A 56 -9.58 4.68 -14.99
C ILE A 56 -10.80 5.59 -14.79
N VAL A 57 -11.56 5.85 -15.86
CA VAL A 57 -12.74 6.72 -15.78
C VAL A 57 -13.86 6.08 -14.97
N GLY A 58 -14.14 4.78 -15.20
CA GLY A 58 -15.21 4.07 -14.51
C GLY A 58 -14.96 3.96 -13.01
N PHE A 59 -13.76 3.52 -12.60
CA PHE A 59 -13.39 3.45 -11.20
C PHE A 59 -13.18 4.83 -10.58
N GLY A 60 -12.65 5.80 -11.31
CA GLY A 60 -12.51 7.18 -10.83
C GLY A 60 -13.85 7.84 -10.51
N ALA A 61 -14.86 7.67 -11.38
CA ALA A 61 -16.22 8.15 -11.13
C ALA A 61 -16.86 7.43 -9.93
N LEU A 62 -16.66 6.11 -9.81
CA LEU A 62 -17.13 5.32 -8.67
C LEU A 62 -16.54 5.82 -7.35
N VAL A 63 -15.22 6.05 -7.30
CA VAL A 63 -14.52 6.58 -6.12
C VAL A 63 -15.08 7.95 -5.75
N TRP A 64 -15.20 8.85 -6.71
CA TRP A 64 -15.77 10.19 -6.47
C TRP A 64 -17.18 10.11 -5.89
N TYR A 65 -18.02 9.23 -6.44
CA TYR A 65 -19.39 9.01 -5.96
C TYR A 65 -19.42 8.46 -4.53
N LEU A 66 -18.59 7.45 -4.22
CA LEU A 66 -18.54 6.83 -2.90
C LEU A 66 -18.01 7.80 -1.83
N VAL A 67 -16.94 8.55 -2.11
CA VAL A 67 -16.33 9.50 -1.17
C VAL A 67 -17.23 10.72 -0.89
N ASN A 68 -18.13 11.06 -1.82
CA ASN A 68 -19.08 12.16 -1.64
C ASN A 68 -20.44 11.72 -1.07
N LYS A 69 -20.66 10.42 -0.82
CA LYS A 69 -21.88 9.97 -0.13
C LYS A 69 -21.87 10.43 1.33
N PRO A 70 -23.03 10.84 1.89
CA PRO A 70 -23.12 11.42 3.23
C PRO A 70 -22.59 10.46 4.31
N LYS A 71 -22.94 9.17 4.24
CA LYS A 71 -22.48 8.17 5.21
C LYS A 71 -20.95 8.05 5.29
N PHE A 72 -20.28 8.06 4.13
CA PHE A 72 -18.82 7.98 4.08
C PHE A 72 -18.18 9.31 4.49
N ALA A 73 -18.72 10.43 4.03
CA ALA A 73 -18.25 11.75 4.44
C ALA A 73 -18.34 11.95 5.96
N ASP A 74 -19.45 11.58 6.59
CA ASP A 74 -19.64 11.66 8.05
C ASP A 74 -18.61 10.80 8.80
N PHE A 75 -18.38 9.57 8.32
CA PHE A 75 -17.38 8.67 8.89
C PHE A 75 -15.97 9.27 8.80
N MET A 76 -15.61 9.85 7.65
CA MET A 76 -14.29 10.45 7.42
C MET A 76 -14.08 11.72 8.27
N ILE A 77 -15.14 12.51 8.47
CA ILE A 77 -15.12 13.68 9.37
C ILE A 77 -14.96 13.23 10.83
N ALA A 78 -15.69 12.20 11.25
CA ALA A 78 -15.56 11.64 12.59
C ALA A 78 -14.15 11.08 12.84
N THR A 79 -13.60 10.36 11.87
CA THR A 79 -12.23 9.84 11.92
C THR A 79 -11.21 10.96 12.03
N GLU A 80 -11.34 12.04 11.24
CA GLU A 80 -10.47 13.22 11.34
C GLU A 80 -10.54 13.86 12.74
N GLY A 81 -11.75 13.95 13.31
CA GLY A 81 -11.97 14.44 14.67
C GLY A 81 -11.29 13.58 15.73
N GLU A 82 -11.30 12.26 15.57
CA GLU A 82 -10.64 11.33 16.49
C GLU A 82 -9.11 11.38 16.36
N MET A 83 -8.60 11.46 15.12
CA MET A 83 -7.16 11.56 14.86
C MET A 83 -6.53 12.83 15.45
N LYS A 84 -7.31 13.91 15.63
CA LYS A 84 -6.84 15.13 16.31
C LYS A 84 -6.63 14.96 17.81
N LYS A 85 -7.22 13.93 18.42
CA LYS A 85 -7.03 13.60 19.86
C LYS A 85 -5.78 12.75 20.09
N VAL A 86 -5.23 12.15 19.04
CA VAL A 86 -4.07 11.26 19.13
C VAL A 86 -2.80 12.10 19.29
N ASN A 87 -2.02 11.80 20.32
CA ASN A 87 -0.68 12.36 20.51
C ASN A 87 0.30 11.63 19.57
N TRP A 88 0.84 12.35 18.59
CA TRP A 88 1.85 11.79 17.69
C TRP A 88 3.23 11.79 18.37
N PRO A 89 4.01 10.70 18.22
CA PRO A 89 5.32 10.60 18.85
C PRO A 89 6.27 11.67 18.32
N THR A 90 7.11 12.18 19.21
CA THR A 90 8.18 13.11 18.87
C THR A 90 9.29 12.40 18.09
N ARG A 91 10.09 13.16 17.33
CA ARG A 91 11.21 12.60 16.56
C ARG A 91 12.17 11.76 17.42
N LYS A 92 12.38 12.15 18.68
CA LYS A 92 13.26 11.43 19.62
C LYS A 92 12.69 10.06 19.99
N GLU A 93 11.38 9.96 20.21
CA GLU A 93 10.72 8.69 20.52
C GLU A 93 10.74 7.75 19.32
N ILE A 94 10.53 8.28 18.11
CA ILE A 94 10.60 7.50 16.86
C ILE A 94 12.01 6.95 16.64
N THR A 95 13.05 7.76 16.80
CA THR A 95 14.43 7.29 16.65
C THR A 95 14.80 6.28 17.71
N GLY A 96 14.38 6.50 18.97
CA GLY A 96 14.62 5.57 20.07
C GLY A 96 13.98 4.21 19.84
N SER A 97 12.70 4.17 19.45
CA SER A 97 12.00 2.91 19.17
C SER A 97 12.58 2.18 17.95
N THR A 98 12.94 2.91 16.89
CA THR A 98 13.57 2.34 15.70
C THR A 98 14.94 1.70 16.01
N TRP A 99 15.76 2.35 16.84
CA TRP A 99 17.08 1.81 17.21
C TRP A 99 16.98 0.50 17.99
N ILE A 100 16.02 0.39 18.92
CA ILE A 100 15.78 -0.84 19.68
C ILE A 100 15.41 -1.99 18.74
N VAL A 101 14.53 -1.74 17.76
CA VAL A 101 14.13 -2.75 16.78
C VAL A 101 15.31 -3.19 15.93
N ILE A 102 16.13 -2.24 15.43
CA ILE A 102 17.33 -2.55 14.63
C ILE A 102 18.31 -3.42 15.44
N LEU A 103 18.57 -3.08 16.70
CA LEU A 103 19.45 -3.87 17.54
C LEU A 103 18.87 -5.28 17.79
N GLY A 104 17.58 -5.38 18.09
CA GLY A 104 16.91 -6.67 18.31
C GLY A 104 16.96 -7.58 17.08
N THR A 105 16.68 -7.05 15.90
CA THR A 105 16.76 -7.82 14.65
C THR A 105 18.20 -8.19 14.29
N LEU A 106 19.17 -7.31 14.54
CA LEU A 106 20.59 -7.60 14.32
C LEU A 106 21.10 -8.71 15.24
N ILE A 107 20.75 -8.67 16.52
CA ILE A 107 21.09 -9.75 17.48
C ILE A 107 20.47 -11.07 17.01
N MET A 108 19.18 -11.06 16.63
CA MET A 108 18.52 -12.26 16.11
C MET A 108 19.19 -12.79 14.84
N ALA A 109 19.58 -11.91 13.91
CA ALA A 109 20.30 -12.28 12.71
C ALA A 109 21.67 -12.92 13.01
N VAL A 110 22.43 -12.38 13.97
CA VAL A 110 23.71 -12.96 14.42
C VAL A 110 23.49 -14.33 15.06
N LEU A 111 22.48 -14.48 15.91
CA LEU A 111 22.17 -15.77 16.54
C LEU A 111 21.80 -16.84 15.50
N LEU A 112 20.95 -16.49 14.54
CA LEU A 112 20.60 -17.39 13.44
C LEU A 112 21.83 -17.75 12.60
N PHE A 113 22.66 -16.76 12.25
CA PHE A 113 23.91 -17.00 11.51
C PHE A 113 24.85 -17.97 12.25
N LEU A 114 25.01 -17.82 13.56
CA LEU A 114 25.83 -18.71 14.37
C LEU A 114 25.22 -20.11 14.47
N ALA A 115 23.89 -20.22 14.60
CA ALA A 115 23.20 -21.50 14.59
C ALA A 115 23.35 -22.21 13.24
N ASP A 116 23.14 -21.50 12.13
CA ASP A 116 23.33 -22.00 10.77
C ASP A 116 24.77 -22.48 10.56
N PHE A 117 25.77 -21.70 10.99
CA PHE A 117 27.17 -22.09 10.92
C PHE A 117 27.47 -23.34 11.76
N GLY A 118 26.91 -23.41 12.98
CA GLY A 118 27.03 -24.57 13.86
C GLY A 118 26.42 -25.83 13.24
N PHE A 119 25.21 -25.74 12.69
CA PHE A 119 24.57 -26.85 11.98
C PHE A 119 25.35 -27.26 10.73
N GLN A 120 25.86 -26.31 9.94
CA GLN A 120 26.72 -26.62 8.79
C GLN A 120 27.97 -27.40 9.20
N PHE A 121 28.64 -27.00 10.28
CA PHE A 121 29.80 -27.72 10.80
C PHE A 121 29.43 -29.14 11.25
N LEU A 122 28.38 -29.28 12.06
CA LEU A 122 27.91 -30.58 12.57
C LEU A 122 27.48 -31.53 11.44
N PHE A 123 26.76 -31.03 10.43
CA PHE A 123 26.30 -31.86 9.31
C PHE A 123 27.42 -32.24 8.33
N ARG A 124 28.50 -31.45 8.25
CA ARG A 124 29.72 -31.83 7.52
C ARG A 124 30.43 -32.99 8.21
N GLU A 125 30.64 -32.89 9.53
CA GLU A 125 31.30 -33.95 10.31
C GLU A 125 30.45 -35.24 10.37
N ALA A 126 29.12 -35.11 10.41
CA ALA A 126 28.20 -36.25 10.37
C ALA A 126 28.11 -36.93 8.97
N GLY A 127 28.80 -36.41 7.95
CA GLY A 127 28.83 -36.99 6.61
C GLY A 127 27.52 -36.88 5.82
N VAL A 128 26.56 -36.07 6.30
CA VAL A 128 25.25 -35.85 5.64
C VAL A 128 25.37 -34.82 4.51
N LEU A 129 26.26 -33.83 4.65
CA LEU A 129 26.56 -32.87 3.59
C LEU A 129 27.68 -33.40 2.69
N ILE A 130 27.33 -33.90 1.51
CA ILE A 130 28.28 -34.17 0.44
C ILE A 130 28.79 -32.82 -0.08
N ARG A 131 30.12 -32.73 -0.18
CA ARG A 131 30.93 -31.54 -0.47
C ARG A 131 30.32 -30.52 -1.41
#